data_AF-A0A357B1F3-F1
#
_entry.id   AF-A0A357B1F3-F1
#
_cell.length_a   1.000
_cell.length_b   1.000
_cell.length_c   1.000
_cell.angle_alpha   90.00
_cell.angle_beta   90.00
_cell.angle_gamma   90.00
#
_symmetry.space_group_name_H-M   'P 1'
#
loop_
_entity.id
_entity.type
_entity.pdbx_description
1 polymer ?
#
loop_
_entity_poly.entity_id
_entity_poly.type
_entity_poly.pdbx_seq_one_letter_code
_entity_poly.pdbx_strand_id
1 'polypeptide(L)' 'MERQILSRLNLWKVSSHRKPLILKGARQVGKTWALKELGRRSYENVAYFNFEEHSEYKQFFEKT' A
#
# COMPACT_ATOMS: atom_id res chain seq x y z
N MET A 1 9.69 19.49 2.63
CA MET A 1 9.01 19.24 1.34
C MET A 1 8.29 17.91 1.43
N GLU A 2 6.95 17.89 1.42
CA GLU A 2 6.19 16.62 1.38
C GLU A 2 6.08 16.08 -0.05
N ARG A 3 6.18 14.76 -0.23
CA ARG A 3 6.03 14.14 -1.56
C ARG A 3 4.57 14.27 -2.01
N GLN A 4 4.34 14.77 -3.22
CA GLN A 4 2.99 14.95 -3.80
C GLN A 4 2.13 13.67 -3.77
N ILE A 5 2.76 12.50 -3.86
CA ILE A 5 2.07 11.21 -3.79
C ILE A 5 1.37 10.96 -2.45
N LEU A 6 1.93 11.46 -1.33
CA LEU A 6 1.31 11.29 -0.01
C LEU A 6 0.00 12.07 0.10
N SER A 7 -0.06 13.27 -0.50
CA SER A 7 -1.30 14.06 -0.57
C SER A 7 -2.39 13.30 -1.34
N ARG A 8 -2.07 12.70 -2.50
CA ARG A 8 -3.01 11.87 -3.26
C ARG A 8 -3.47 10.63 -2.49
N LEU A 9 -2.57 9.98 -1.76
CA LEU A 9 -2.90 8.83 -0.91
C LEU A 9 -3.81 9.21 0.26
N ASN A 10 -3.60 10.38 0.86
CA ASN A 10 -4.50 10.91 1.89
C ASN A 10 -5.89 11.22 1.33
N LEU A 11 -5.98 11.82 0.15
CA LEU A 11 -7.26 12.05 -0.53
C LEU A 11 -8.01 10.74 -0.81
N TRP A 12 -7.29 9.70 -1.22
CA TRP A 12 -7.87 8.35 -1.38
C TRP A 12 -8.39 7.79 -0.05
N LYS A 13 -7.62 7.92 1.05
CA LYS A 13 -8.00 7.42 2.39
C LYS A 13 -9.33 8.02 2.87
N VAL A 14 -9.49 9.34 2.74
CA VAL A 14 -10.64 10.08 3.28
C VAL A 14 -11.90 9.96 2.43
N SER A 15 -11.80 9.42 1.21
CA SER A 15 -12.97 9.22 0.35
C SER A 15 -13.91 8.17 0.94
N SER A 16 -15.19 8.53 1.08
CA SER A 16 -16.27 7.62 1.49
C SER A 16 -16.51 6.48 0.48
N HIS A 17 -16.09 6.66 -0.76
CA HIS A 17 -16.24 5.69 -1.85
C HIS A 17 -14.92 5.05 -2.26
N ARG A 18 -13.92 5.00 -1.35
CA ARG A 18 -12.60 4.47 -1.67
C ARG A 18 -12.69 3.01 -2.15
N LYS A 19 -12.14 2.75 -3.35
CA LYS A 19 -11.91 1.40 -3.87
C LYS A 19 -10.50 0.93 -3.52
N PRO A 20 -10.19 -0.37 -3.58
CA PRO A 20 -8.81 -0.85 -3.49
C PRO A 20 -7.89 -0.07 -4.43
N LEU A 21 -6.74 0.37 -3.92
CA LEU A 21 -5.80 1.20 -4.66
C LEU A 21 -4.71 0.35 -5.31
N ILE A 22 -4.47 0.56 -6.60
CA ILE A 22 -3.34 -0.03 -7.33
C ILE A 22 -2.31 1.06 -7.62
N LEU A 23 -1.10 0.93 -7.08
CA LEU A 23 -0.02 1.89 -7.30
C LEU A 23 0.94 1.41 -8.40
N LYS A 24 0.80 1.95 -9.61
CA LYS A 24 1.65 1.61 -10.77
C LYS A 24 2.80 2.60 -10.96
N GLY A 25 3.92 2.13 -11.50
CA GLY A 25 5.07 2.96 -11.85
C GLY A 25 6.37 2.16 -11.94
N ALA A 26 7.45 2.78 -12.41
CA ALA A 26 8.76 2.16 -12.58
C ALA A 26 9.30 1.54 -11.27
N ARG A 27 10.16 0.51 -11.36
CA ARG A 27 10.82 -0.09 -10.19
C ARG A 27 11.67 0.98 -9.45
N GLN A 28 11.83 0.81 -8.14
CA GLN A 28 12.69 1.67 -7.29
C GLN A 28 12.31 3.17 -7.15
N VAL A 29 11.14 3.61 -7.64
CA VAL A 29 10.68 5.02 -7.48
C VAL A 29 10.10 5.35 -6.09
N GLY A 30 10.18 4.43 -5.13
CA GLY A 30 9.69 4.65 -3.76
C GLY A 30 8.19 4.39 -3.54
N LYS A 31 7.56 3.54 -4.37
CA LYS A 31 6.15 3.13 -4.20
C LYS A 31 5.89 2.45 -2.85
N THR A 32 6.70 1.45 -2.51
CA THR A 32 6.63 0.74 -1.23
C THR A 32 6.80 1.68 -0.04
N TRP A 33 7.74 2.63 -0.15
CA TRP A 33 7.97 3.63 0.89
C TRP A 33 6.73 4.50 1.11
N ALA A 34 6.09 4.98 0.04
CA ALA A 34 4.90 5.83 0.15
C ALA A 34 3.73 5.11 0.82
N LEU A 35 3.53 3.81 0.53
CA LEU A 35 2.47 3.01 1.16
C LEU A 35 2.78 2.72 2.64
N LYS A 36 4.03 2.37 2.97
CA LYS A 36 4.46 2.16 4.37
C LYS A 36 4.33 3.45 5.19
N GLU A 37 4.72 4.58 4.63
CA GLU A 37 4.62 5.87 5.32
C GLU A 37 3.16 6.33 5.49
N LEU A 38 2.30 6.11 4.49
CA LEU A 38 0.85 6.30 4.66
C LEU A 38 0.35 5.43 5.82
N GLY A 39 0.66 4.13 5.80
CA GLY A 39 0.33 3.17 6.85
C GLY A 39 0.67 3.71 8.24
N ARG A 40 1.95 4.02 8.45
CA ARG A 40 2.52 4.50 9.71
C ARG A 40 1.87 5.79 10.22
N ARG A 41 1.50 6.73 9.33
CA ARG A 41 0.91 8.02 9.72
C ARG A 41 -0.60 7.96 9.94
N SER A 42 -1.27 7.03 9.26
CA SER A 42 -2.73 7.08 9.10
C SER A 42 -3.50 6.02 9.86
N TYR A 43 -2.83 4.96 10.30
CA TYR A 43 -3.46 3.80 10.90
C TYR A 43 -2.64 3.35 12.11
N GLU A 44 -3.35 2.96 13.17
CA GLU A 44 -2.73 2.38 14.36
C GLU A 44 -2.11 1.00 14.05
N ASN A 45 -2.78 0.22 13.20
CA ASN A 45 -2.39 -1.12 12.82
C ASN A 45 -2.29 -1.26 11.30
N VAL A 46 -1.22 -1.91 10.83
CA VAL A 46 -0.96 -2.13 9.39
C VAL A 46 -0.46 -3.56 9.19
N ALA A 47 -1.13 -4.31 8.31
CA ALA A 47 -0.64 -5.59 7.81
C ALA A 47 0.06 -5.37 6.47
N TYR A 48 1.33 -5.78 6.38
CA TYR A 48 2.14 -5.68 5.16
C TYR A 48 2.49 -7.08 4.67
N PHE A 49 2.16 -7.36 3.41
CA PHE A 49 2.42 -8.64 2.76
C PHE A 49 3.33 -8.42 1.56
N ASN A 50 4.46 -9.12 1.51
CA ASN A 50 5.37 -9.12 0.37
C ASN A 50 5.44 -10.52 -0.25
N PHE A 51 4.69 -10.74 -1.32
CA PHE A 51 4.61 -12.03 -2.01
C PHE A 51 5.85 -12.38 -2.84
N GLU A 52 6.77 -11.42 -3.08
CA GLU A 52 8.05 -11.71 -3.72
C GLU A 52 9.04 -12.31 -2.71
N GLU A 53 9.06 -11.78 -1.48
CA GLU A 53 9.92 -12.29 -0.39
C GLU A 53 9.35 -13.56 0.24
N HIS A 54 8.02 -13.62 0.39
CA HIS A 54 7.30 -14.71 1.05
C HIS A 54 6.39 -15.42 0.07
N SER A 55 6.99 -16.19 -0.84
CA SER A 55 6.25 -16.95 -1.86
C SER A 55 5.27 -17.96 -1.26
N GLU A 56 5.52 -18.44 -0.04
CA GLU A 56 4.67 -19.33 0.74
C GLU A 56 3.31 -18.72 1.06
N TYR A 57 3.15 -17.39 1.03
CA TYR A 57 1.85 -16.75 1.27
C TYR A 57 0.83 -17.04 0.19
N LYS A 58 1.25 -17.54 -0.98
CA LYS A 58 0.34 -18.00 -2.03
C LYS A 58 -0.60 -19.10 -1.54
N GLN A 59 -0.12 -19.96 -0.64
CA GLN A 59 -0.91 -21.07 -0.09
C GLN A 59 -2.21 -20.61 0.59
N PHE A 60 -2.24 -19.39 1.12
CA PHE A 60 -3.43 -18.83 1.78
C PHE A 60 -4.60 -18.57 0.81
N PHE A 61 -4.32 -18.58 -0.49
CA PHE A 61 -5.31 -18.33 -1.54
C PHE A 61 -5.65 -19.60 -2.34
N GLU A 62 -5.06 -20.75 -2.01
CA GLU A 62 -5.21 -21.99 -2.79
C GLU A 62 -6.43 -22.84 -2.41
N LYS A 63 -7.26 -22.43 -1.45
CA LYS A 63 -8.50 -23.15 -1.12
C LYS A 63 -9.65 -22.19 -0.83
N THR A 64 -10.57 -22.10 -1.80
CA THR A 64 -12.00 -21.79 -1.60
C THR A 64 -12.79 -22.73 -2.49
#